data_AF-A0A421JPB4-F1
#
_entry.id   AF-A0A421JPB4-F1
#
_cell.length_a   1.000
_cell.length_b   1.000
_cell.length_c   1.000
_cell.angle_alpha   90.00
_cell.angle_beta   90.00
_cell.angle_gamma   90.00
#
_symmetry.space_group_name_H-M   'P 1'
#
loop_
_entity.id
_entity.type
_entity.pdbx_description
1 polymer ?
#
loop_
_entity_poly.entity_id
_entity_poly.type
_entity_poly.pdbx_seq_one_letter_code
_entity_poly.pdbx_strand_id
1 'polypeptide(L)'
;MVKKVLLINGPNLNLLGTREPEKYGTTSLKDIENAAIAQAESKNDGSEVLVYQNNTEGFIIDRIHEAKVEGVGFVVINAGAYTHTSVGIRDALLGTAIPYIEVHITNVHQREPFRHQSYLSDKAVAVICGLGVYGYTASIEIADMDETITENVIAVNTQSISNPRLKFVLTKLIQHLHDFTRETRLTSEEWITGIQFLTECGAITSDIRSEFILLSDVLGVSILVDSISHPKPVSATPGTLLGPFHTHDAEIKQPGESISSAGKGEPVVITGFLTDIDGNPVADATIDLWHCDANGRYDTQYSDRTRPDMRGLVRTQSDGKFTIRATRPVSYSVPDDGPVGKLLHSIGRHAMRPAHIHFIIKKGDPYQDSDAVFGVKSQLLFELEKLGPRANEYGMDGEDWLLCWDFRIISGEQGHALRVQNNRSAIKGVDGVMLNEDGLPIASLD
;
A
#
# COMPACT_ATOMS: atom_id res chain seq x y z
N MET A 1 -1.24 -5.21 -20.06
CA MET A 1 -2.15 -4.37 -20.88
C MET A 1 -1.64 -4.46 -22.32
N VAL A 2 -2.51 -4.40 -23.34
CA VAL A 2 -2.04 -4.41 -24.75
C VAL A 2 -1.19 -3.16 -25.01
N LYS A 3 0.06 -3.35 -25.45
CA LYS A 3 0.99 -2.25 -25.73
C LYS A 3 0.77 -1.71 -27.13
N LYS A 4 0.47 -0.41 -27.26
CA LYS A 4 0.39 0.27 -28.56
C LYS A 4 1.57 1.21 -28.77
N VAL A 5 2.37 0.94 -29.78
CA VAL A 5 3.48 1.81 -30.21
C VAL A 5 3.12 2.47 -31.54
N LEU A 6 3.29 3.78 -31.64
CA LEU A 6 3.08 4.52 -32.88
C LEU A 6 4.42 4.83 -33.56
N LEU A 7 4.62 4.26 -34.75
CA LEU A 7 5.75 4.51 -35.61
C LEU A 7 5.41 5.61 -36.65
N ILE A 8 6.02 6.79 -36.49
CA ILE A 8 5.81 7.97 -37.36
C ILE A 8 7.00 8.18 -38.29
N ASN A 9 6.72 8.32 -39.58
CA ASN A 9 7.69 8.68 -40.61
C ASN A 9 7.29 10.01 -41.29
N GLY A 10 8.16 11.00 -41.15
CA GLY A 10 7.99 12.34 -41.70
C GLY A 10 8.32 12.45 -43.20
N PRO A 11 8.63 13.67 -43.67
CA PRO A 11 8.71 13.97 -45.09
C PRO A 11 9.84 13.24 -45.81
N ASN A 12 9.54 12.85 -47.05
CA ASN A 12 10.39 12.13 -48.00
C ASN A 12 10.74 10.68 -47.63
N LEU A 13 10.34 10.18 -46.46
CA LEU A 13 10.61 8.78 -46.08
C LEU A 13 9.75 7.79 -46.89
N ASN A 14 8.62 8.22 -47.45
CA ASN A 14 7.86 7.43 -48.42
C ASN A 14 8.63 7.10 -49.70
N LEU A 15 9.78 7.77 -49.95
CA LEU A 15 10.63 7.53 -51.12
C LEU A 15 11.79 6.55 -50.83
N LEU A 16 11.86 5.98 -49.61
CA LEU A 16 12.87 4.97 -49.26
C LEU A 16 12.83 3.78 -50.23
N GLY A 17 14.00 3.21 -50.52
CA GLY A 17 14.19 2.14 -51.50
C GLY A 17 14.29 2.61 -52.96
N THR A 18 13.84 3.82 -53.29
CA THR A 18 13.93 4.39 -54.65
C THR A 18 14.81 5.63 -54.74
N ARG A 19 14.90 6.40 -53.66
CA ARG A 19 15.70 7.63 -53.58
C ARG A 19 17.06 7.37 -52.92
N GLU A 20 18.13 7.85 -53.58
CA GLU A 20 19.52 7.78 -53.08
C GLU A 20 19.87 6.42 -52.46
N PRO A 21 19.68 5.29 -53.19
CA PRO A 21 19.83 3.94 -52.63
C PRO A 21 21.24 3.66 -52.10
N GLU A 22 22.26 4.35 -52.63
CA GLU A 22 23.64 4.28 -52.13
C GLU A 22 23.78 4.81 -50.69
N LYS A 23 22.85 5.67 -50.23
CA LYS A 23 22.87 6.31 -48.91
C LYS A 23 21.87 5.72 -47.92
N TYR A 24 20.72 5.24 -48.41
CA TYR A 24 19.61 4.77 -47.57
C TYR A 24 19.33 3.26 -47.71
N GLY A 25 20.01 2.57 -48.64
CA GLY A 25 19.75 1.18 -48.95
C GLY A 25 18.56 0.98 -49.89
N THR A 26 18.27 -0.28 -50.21
CA THR A 26 17.17 -0.69 -51.10
C THR A 26 15.88 -1.05 -50.37
N THR A 27 15.92 -1.10 -49.03
CA THR A 27 14.75 -1.37 -48.18
C THR A 27 13.74 -0.23 -48.33
N SER A 28 12.49 -0.59 -48.66
CA SER A 28 11.41 0.38 -48.77
C SER A 28 10.86 0.75 -47.40
N LEU A 29 10.12 1.86 -47.30
CA LEU A 29 9.41 2.19 -46.07
C LEU A 29 8.41 1.09 -45.67
N LYS A 30 7.77 0.46 -46.67
CA LYS A 30 6.79 -0.60 -46.41
C LYS A 30 7.45 -1.83 -45.76
N ASP A 31 8.68 -2.14 -46.15
CA ASP A 31 9.45 -3.22 -45.52
C ASP A 31 9.75 -2.92 -44.05
N ILE A 32 10.11 -1.67 -43.73
CA ILE A 32 10.35 -1.22 -42.35
C ILE A 32 9.07 -1.31 -41.51
N GLU A 33 7.94 -0.82 -42.05
CA GLU A 33 6.64 -0.89 -41.38
C GLU A 33 6.22 -2.34 -41.11
N ASN A 34 6.32 -3.21 -42.12
CA ASN A 34 5.98 -4.62 -41.98
C ASN A 34 6.89 -5.33 -40.97
N ALA A 35 8.18 -5.01 -40.95
CA ALA A 35 9.12 -5.58 -39.98
C ALA A 35 8.79 -5.15 -38.55
N ALA A 36 8.42 -3.89 -38.33
CA ALA A 36 8.03 -3.38 -37.02
C ALA A 36 6.72 -4.03 -36.52
N ILE A 37 5.74 -4.20 -37.41
CA ILE A 37 4.49 -4.93 -37.11
C ILE A 37 4.80 -6.38 -36.75
N ALA A 38 5.56 -7.09 -37.58
CA ALA A 38 5.93 -8.48 -37.35
C ALA A 38 6.73 -8.66 -36.04
N GLN A 39 7.58 -7.69 -35.69
CA GLN A 39 8.33 -7.70 -34.43
C GLN A 39 7.38 -7.66 -33.22
N ALA A 40 6.32 -6.85 -33.26
CA ALA A 40 5.32 -6.82 -32.20
C ALA A 40 4.45 -8.09 -32.19
N GLU A 41 3.98 -8.54 -33.35
CA GLU A 41 3.17 -9.77 -33.48
C GLU A 41 3.92 -11.01 -32.96
N SER A 42 5.24 -11.08 -33.17
CA SER A 42 6.06 -12.22 -32.75
C SER A 42 6.07 -12.47 -31.24
N LYS A 43 5.68 -11.48 -30.43
CA LYS A 43 5.65 -11.57 -28.96
C LYS A 43 4.45 -12.32 -28.41
N ASN A 44 3.35 -12.42 -29.17
CA ASN A 44 2.11 -13.07 -28.74
C ASN A 44 1.52 -12.53 -27.41
N ASP A 45 1.81 -11.29 -27.05
CA ASP A 45 1.35 -10.61 -25.82
C ASP A 45 0.23 -9.58 -26.08
N GLY A 46 -0.21 -9.49 -27.34
CA GLY A 46 -1.19 -8.51 -27.81
C GLY A 46 -0.59 -7.15 -28.18
N SER A 47 0.72 -6.96 -28.11
CA SER A 47 1.39 -5.74 -28.55
C SER A 47 1.10 -5.41 -30.02
N GLU A 48 0.90 -4.13 -30.30
CA GLU A 48 0.54 -3.59 -31.60
C GLU A 48 1.47 -2.43 -31.98
N VAL A 49 1.93 -2.41 -33.23
CA VAL A 49 2.63 -1.27 -33.82
C VAL A 49 1.71 -0.62 -34.86
N LEU A 50 1.30 0.61 -34.58
CA LEU A 50 0.59 1.48 -35.51
C LEU A 50 1.62 2.20 -36.37
N VAL A 51 1.47 2.19 -37.69
CA VAL A 51 2.40 2.86 -38.62
C VAL A 51 1.73 4.06 -39.25
N TYR A 52 2.47 5.17 -39.38
CA TYR A 52 1.98 6.39 -39.98
C TYR A 52 3.09 7.10 -40.77
N GLN A 53 2.77 7.54 -41.99
CA GLN A 53 3.65 8.37 -42.79
C GLN A 53 2.90 9.59 -43.33
N ASN A 54 3.50 10.76 -43.20
CA ASN A 54 3.01 11.95 -43.89
C ASN A 54 4.14 12.93 -44.23
N ASN A 55 3.96 13.67 -45.32
CA ASN A 55 4.88 14.73 -45.75
C ASN A 55 4.56 16.11 -45.17
N THR A 56 3.37 16.29 -44.58
CA THR A 56 2.89 17.58 -44.06
C THR A 56 3.01 17.61 -42.54
N GLU A 57 3.67 18.64 -42.00
CA GLU A 57 3.87 18.83 -40.57
C GLU A 57 2.57 18.78 -39.76
N GLY A 58 1.53 19.51 -40.19
CA GLY A 58 0.24 19.56 -39.50
C GLY A 58 -0.40 18.19 -39.30
N PHE A 59 -0.35 17.31 -40.30
CA PHE A 59 -0.90 15.96 -40.19
C PHE A 59 -0.11 15.05 -39.23
N ILE A 60 1.20 15.28 -39.09
CA ILE A 60 2.00 14.57 -38.08
C ILE A 60 1.60 15.03 -36.68
N ILE A 61 1.40 16.34 -36.49
CA ILE A 61 0.93 16.92 -35.21
C ILE A 61 -0.45 16.34 -34.85
N ASP A 62 -1.39 16.35 -35.78
CA ASP A 62 -2.73 15.81 -35.56
C ASP A 62 -2.68 14.33 -35.17
N ARG A 63 -1.87 13.53 -35.87
CA ARG A 63 -1.69 12.10 -35.55
C ARG A 63 -1.11 11.88 -34.15
N ILE A 64 -0.18 12.72 -33.70
CA ILE A 64 0.37 12.67 -32.34
C ILE A 64 -0.74 12.93 -31.32
N HIS A 65 -1.60 13.93 -31.54
CA HIS A 65 -2.74 14.19 -30.65
C HIS A 65 -3.73 13.02 -30.60
N GLU A 66 -4.04 12.41 -31.74
CA GLU A 66 -4.91 11.22 -31.83
C GLU A 66 -4.34 10.04 -31.04
N ALA A 67 -3.01 9.84 -31.07
CA ALA A 67 -2.34 8.75 -30.38
C ALA A 67 -2.67 8.69 -28.89
N LYS A 68 -2.79 9.86 -28.24
CA LYS A 68 -3.17 9.96 -26.83
C LYS A 68 -4.56 9.43 -26.56
N VAL A 69 -5.51 9.71 -27.46
CA VAL A 69 -6.90 9.26 -27.34
C VAL A 69 -7.01 7.75 -27.60
N GLU A 70 -6.18 7.21 -28.48
CA GLU A 70 -6.13 5.79 -28.84
C GLU A 70 -5.44 4.89 -27.80
N GLY A 71 -4.86 5.49 -26.75
CA GLY A 71 -4.11 4.79 -25.72
C GLY A 71 -2.72 4.34 -26.18
N VAL A 72 -2.09 5.05 -27.11
CA VAL A 72 -0.70 4.79 -27.51
C VAL A 72 0.23 5.09 -26.33
N GLY A 73 1.01 4.09 -25.93
CA GLY A 73 1.92 4.18 -24.78
C GLY A 73 3.31 4.71 -25.14
N PHE A 74 3.70 4.66 -26.42
CA PHE A 74 5.03 5.06 -26.86
C PHE A 74 5.04 5.49 -28.34
N VAL A 75 5.89 6.46 -28.70
CA VAL A 75 6.09 6.91 -30.09
C VAL A 75 7.53 6.62 -30.56
N VAL A 76 7.68 6.07 -31.75
CA VAL A 76 8.96 6.05 -32.48
C VAL A 76 8.83 7.00 -33.65
N ILE A 77 9.68 8.02 -33.75
CA ILE A 77 9.55 9.05 -34.78
C ILE A 77 10.85 9.27 -35.55
N ASN A 78 10.76 9.12 -36.86
CA ASN A 78 11.72 9.68 -37.81
C ASN A 78 11.06 10.90 -38.49
N ALA A 79 11.28 12.09 -37.96
CA ALA A 79 10.66 13.31 -38.48
C ALA A 79 11.33 13.85 -39.76
N GLY A 80 12.35 13.16 -40.30
CA GLY A 80 13.03 13.56 -41.53
C GLY A 80 13.60 14.98 -41.45
N ALA A 81 13.20 15.86 -42.38
CA ALA A 81 13.63 17.26 -42.36
C ALA A 81 13.10 18.01 -41.11
N TYR A 82 11.93 17.63 -40.60
CA TYR A 82 11.29 18.32 -39.49
C TYR A 82 11.99 18.12 -38.15
N THR A 83 12.82 17.07 -38.00
CA THR A 83 13.74 16.94 -36.88
C THR A 83 14.56 18.22 -36.65
N HIS A 84 14.93 18.91 -37.73
CA HIS A 84 15.83 20.05 -37.70
C HIS A 84 15.12 21.39 -37.83
N THR A 85 13.78 21.42 -37.94
CA THR A 85 13.04 22.65 -38.23
C THR A 85 11.75 22.81 -37.43
N SER A 86 11.15 21.74 -36.90
CA SER A 86 9.80 21.77 -36.34
C SER A 86 9.79 21.87 -34.82
N VAL A 87 9.45 23.05 -34.32
CA VAL A 87 9.02 23.22 -32.92
C VAL A 87 7.58 22.73 -32.73
N GLY A 88 6.76 22.72 -33.78
CA GLY A 88 5.37 22.26 -33.70
C GLY A 88 5.23 20.77 -33.35
N ILE A 89 6.01 19.90 -33.99
CA ILE A 89 6.05 18.46 -33.68
C ILE A 89 6.59 18.24 -32.26
N ARG A 90 7.62 19.01 -31.86
CA ARG A 90 8.17 18.96 -30.50
C ARG A 90 7.10 19.25 -29.45
N ASP A 91 6.35 20.33 -29.64
CA ASP A 91 5.33 20.75 -28.68
C ASP A 91 4.12 19.79 -28.68
N ALA A 92 3.79 19.18 -29.82
CA ALA A 92 2.77 18.12 -29.89
C ALA A 92 3.18 16.87 -29.08
N LEU A 93 4.43 16.41 -29.22
CA LEU A 93 4.96 15.28 -28.43
C LEU A 93 4.94 15.60 -26.93
N LEU A 94 5.36 16.81 -26.54
CA LEU A 94 5.32 17.24 -25.14
C LEU A 94 3.89 17.41 -24.60
N GLY A 95 2.99 17.98 -25.39
CA GLY A 95 1.60 18.22 -25.00
C GLY A 95 0.80 16.93 -24.79
N THR A 96 1.15 15.86 -25.51
CA THR A 96 0.53 14.55 -25.27
C THR A 96 1.09 13.84 -24.05
N ALA A 97 2.35 14.13 -23.68
CA ALA A 97 3.12 13.45 -22.64
C ALA A 97 3.36 11.94 -22.92
N ILE A 98 3.29 11.54 -24.19
CA ILE A 98 3.66 10.19 -24.62
C ILE A 98 5.18 10.15 -24.79
N PRO A 99 5.90 9.21 -24.14
CA PRO A 99 7.34 9.08 -24.33
C PRO A 99 7.68 8.71 -25.78
N TYR A 100 8.81 9.20 -26.29
CA TYR A 100 9.21 8.94 -27.67
C TYR A 100 10.71 8.72 -27.89
N ILE A 101 11.04 8.00 -28.95
CA ILE A 101 12.39 7.83 -29.48
C ILE A 101 12.51 8.53 -30.83
N GLU A 102 13.58 9.30 -31.00
CA GLU A 102 13.98 9.86 -32.28
C GLU A 102 14.87 8.86 -33.02
N VAL A 103 14.51 8.49 -34.26
CA VAL A 103 15.27 7.51 -35.05
C VAL A 103 15.67 8.07 -36.41
N HIS A 104 16.93 7.82 -36.80
CA HIS A 104 17.52 8.20 -38.07
C HIS A 104 18.28 7.04 -38.71
N ILE A 105 18.00 6.76 -39.98
CA ILE A 105 18.69 5.71 -40.75
C ILE A 105 20.20 5.99 -40.84
N THR A 106 20.58 7.26 -41.07
CA THR A 106 21.98 7.69 -41.21
C THR A 106 22.47 8.42 -39.97
N ASN A 107 23.79 8.45 -39.73
CA ASN A 107 24.38 9.28 -38.67
C ASN A 107 24.24 10.77 -39.02
N VAL A 108 23.31 11.48 -38.37
CA VAL A 108 23.02 12.89 -38.65
C VAL A 108 24.20 13.82 -38.34
N HIS A 109 25.09 13.44 -37.42
CA HIS A 109 26.27 14.23 -37.04
C HIS A 109 27.41 14.17 -38.07
N GLN A 110 27.36 13.22 -39.00
CA GLN A 110 28.30 13.16 -40.14
C GLN A 110 27.76 13.89 -41.37
N ARG A 111 26.54 14.45 -41.29
CA ARG A 111 25.88 15.13 -42.40
C ARG A 111 26.14 16.65 -42.40
N GLU A 112 25.38 17.38 -43.21
CA GLU A 112 25.46 18.83 -43.33
C GLU A 112 25.24 19.50 -41.95
N PRO A 113 25.92 20.62 -41.63
CA PRO A 113 25.90 21.20 -40.27
C PRO A 113 24.50 21.47 -39.69
N PHE A 114 23.53 21.85 -40.52
CA PHE A 114 22.15 22.09 -40.06
C PHE A 114 21.44 20.83 -39.56
N ARG A 115 21.95 19.63 -39.90
CA ARG A 115 21.40 18.36 -39.42
C ARG A 115 21.97 17.90 -38.08
N HIS A 116 22.98 18.60 -37.56
CA HIS A 116 23.60 18.24 -36.29
C HIS A 116 22.71 18.62 -35.09
N GLN A 117 21.80 19.58 -35.29
CA GLN A 117 20.85 20.01 -34.29
C GLN A 117 19.48 19.37 -34.53
N SER A 118 18.96 18.68 -33.53
CA SER A 118 17.56 18.25 -33.47
C SER A 118 16.78 19.15 -32.52
N TYR A 119 15.54 19.49 -32.89
CA TYR A 119 14.57 20.12 -31.99
C TYR A 119 13.83 19.10 -31.13
N LEU A 120 13.98 17.80 -31.40
CA LEU A 120 13.30 16.73 -30.68
C LEU A 120 14.23 16.03 -29.67
N SER A 121 15.55 16.03 -29.90
CA SER A 121 16.48 15.17 -29.17
C SER A 121 16.60 15.51 -27.67
N ASP A 122 16.36 16.76 -27.28
CA ASP A 122 16.46 17.21 -25.89
C ASP A 122 15.34 16.66 -24.99
N LYS A 123 14.27 16.12 -25.60
CA LYS A 123 13.10 15.56 -24.91
C LYS A 123 12.82 14.11 -25.26
N ALA A 124 13.54 13.53 -26.22
CA ALA A 124 13.43 12.12 -26.55
C ALA A 124 13.99 11.24 -25.42
N VAL A 125 13.40 10.05 -25.21
CA VAL A 125 13.92 9.01 -24.30
C VAL A 125 15.29 8.53 -24.79
N ALA A 126 15.43 8.36 -26.10
CA ALA A 126 16.68 8.04 -26.76
C ALA A 126 16.70 8.61 -28.18
N VAL A 127 17.91 8.80 -28.71
CA VAL A 127 18.14 9.13 -30.12
C VAL A 127 18.96 8.00 -30.72
N ILE A 128 18.41 7.34 -31.74
CA ILE A 128 19.10 6.28 -32.49
C ILE A 128 19.45 6.82 -33.86
N CYS A 129 20.73 6.90 -34.20
CA CYS A 129 21.17 7.33 -35.52
C CYS A 129 22.28 6.47 -36.09
N GLY A 130 22.27 6.25 -37.41
CA GLY A 130 23.37 5.59 -38.12
C GLY A 130 23.39 4.06 -38.06
N LEU A 131 22.34 3.43 -37.55
CA LEU A 131 22.18 1.96 -37.56
C LEU A 131 21.47 1.44 -38.82
N GLY A 132 21.26 2.28 -39.83
CA GLY A 132 20.43 1.93 -40.98
C GLY A 132 18.98 1.66 -40.55
N VAL A 133 18.33 0.72 -41.24
CA VAL A 133 16.95 0.32 -40.91
C VAL A 133 16.84 -0.44 -39.59
N TYR A 134 17.93 -1.04 -39.09
CA TYR A 134 17.95 -1.72 -37.79
C TYR A 134 17.65 -0.76 -36.63
N GLY A 135 17.88 0.54 -36.81
CA GLY A 135 17.50 1.54 -35.82
C GLY A 135 16.01 1.53 -35.48
N TYR A 136 15.14 1.16 -36.42
CA TYR A 136 13.71 0.99 -36.17
C TYR A 136 13.44 -0.20 -35.24
N THR A 137 14.04 -1.36 -35.52
CA THR A 137 13.95 -2.57 -34.68
C THR A 137 14.41 -2.29 -33.25
N ALA A 138 15.56 -1.64 -33.10
CA ALA A 138 16.09 -1.23 -31.80
C ALA A 138 15.18 -0.23 -31.07
N SER A 139 14.54 0.69 -31.81
CA SER A 139 13.59 1.65 -31.21
C SER A 139 12.35 0.95 -30.67
N ILE A 140 11.83 -0.06 -31.37
CA ILE A 140 10.68 -0.85 -30.93
C ILE A 140 11.04 -1.72 -29.70
N GLU A 141 12.27 -2.24 -29.63
CA GLU A 141 12.80 -2.92 -28.43
C GLU A 141 12.91 -1.97 -27.23
N ILE A 142 13.48 -0.77 -27.40
CA ILE A 142 13.65 0.18 -26.30
C ILE A 142 12.30 0.74 -25.83
N ALA A 143 11.37 1.00 -26.75
CA ALA A 143 9.98 1.33 -26.41
C ALA A 143 9.33 0.25 -25.52
N ASP A 144 9.92 -0.95 -25.47
CA ASP A 144 9.47 -2.08 -24.68
C ASP A 144 10.16 -2.27 -23.32
N MET A 145 11.37 -1.72 -23.13
CA MET A 145 12.22 -2.08 -21.99
C MET A 145 11.61 -1.76 -20.61
N ASP A 146 10.86 -0.67 -20.47
CA ASP A 146 10.30 -0.24 -19.17
C ASP A 146 9.18 -1.16 -18.63
N GLU A 147 8.42 -1.84 -19.50
CA GLU A 147 7.33 -2.74 -19.06
C GLU A 147 7.84 -4.14 -18.71
N THR A 148 8.91 -4.61 -19.39
CA THR A 148 9.47 -5.96 -19.14
C THR A 148 10.15 -6.09 -17.78
N ILE A 149 10.62 -5.00 -17.16
CA ILE A 149 11.33 -5.08 -15.87
C ILE A 149 10.42 -5.68 -14.79
N THR A 150 9.16 -5.22 -14.71
CA THR A 150 8.23 -5.69 -13.67
C THR A 150 7.91 -7.17 -13.86
N GLU A 151 7.57 -7.58 -15.07
CA GLU A 151 7.23 -8.96 -15.42
C GLU A 151 8.43 -9.90 -15.20
N ASN A 152 9.63 -9.49 -15.61
CA ASN A 152 10.86 -10.26 -15.40
C ASN A 152 11.19 -10.41 -13.91
N VAL A 153 11.08 -9.33 -13.12
CA VAL A 153 11.31 -9.40 -11.68
C VAL A 153 10.29 -10.33 -11.02
N ILE A 154 9.01 -10.25 -11.39
CA ILE A 154 7.98 -11.19 -10.90
C ILE A 154 8.35 -12.62 -11.30
N ALA A 155 8.64 -12.88 -12.57
CA ALA A 155 8.95 -14.23 -13.06
C ALA A 155 10.14 -14.84 -12.31
N VAL A 156 11.27 -14.11 -12.22
CA VAL A 156 12.48 -14.58 -11.54
C VAL A 156 12.25 -14.88 -10.06
N ASN A 157 11.50 -14.02 -9.36
CA ASN A 157 11.26 -14.18 -7.92
C ASN A 157 10.18 -15.21 -7.59
N THR A 158 9.33 -15.60 -8.55
CA THR A 158 8.13 -16.42 -8.26
C THR A 158 8.08 -17.76 -8.96
N GLN A 159 8.92 -17.99 -9.99
CA GLN A 159 8.92 -19.23 -10.80
C GLN A 159 9.13 -20.51 -9.97
N SER A 160 9.90 -20.45 -8.89
CA SER A 160 10.24 -21.62 -8.07
C SER A 160 9.43 -21.72 -6.78
N ILE A 161 8.49 -20.80 -6.52
CA ILE A 161 7.69 -20.80 -5.29
C ILE A 161 6.56 -21.83 -5.41
N SER A 162 6.61 -22.88 -4.58
CA SER A 162 5.57 -23.91 -4.50
C SER A 162 4.35 -23.49 -3.68
N ASN A 163 4.52 -22.61 -2.69
CA ASN A 163 3.41 -22.11 -1.86
C ASN A 163 2.58 -21.08 -2.67
N PRO A 164 1.32 -21.38 -3.05
CA PRO A 164 0.52 -20.51 -3.91
C PRO A 164 0.21 -19.15 -3.26
N ARG A 165 0.05 -19.12 -1.93
CA ARG A 165 -0.22 -17.88 -1.18
C ARG A 165 1.00 -16.98 -1.15
N LEU A 166 2.18 -17.53 -0.86
CA LEU A 166 3.43 -16.77 -0.88
C LEU A 166 3.70 -16.21 -2.29
N LYS A 167 3.52 -17.06 -3.31
CA LYS A 167 3.66 -16.67 -4.71
C LYS A 167 2.76 -15.47 -5.03
N PHE A 168 1.47 -15.57 -4.70
CA PHE A 168 0.49 -14.51 -4.92
C PHE A 168 0.85 -13.21 -4.21
N VAL A 169 1.19 -13.27 -2.92
CA VAL A 169 1.55 -12.08 -2.12
C VAL A 169 2.80 -11.41 -2.69
N LEU A 170 3.84 -12.17 -3.02
CA LEU A 170 5.08 -11.62 -3.56
C LEU A 170 4.88 -11.00 -4.95
N THR A 171 4.11 -11.66 -5.83
CA THR A 171 3.72 -11.10 -7.14
C THR A 171 3.04 -9.74 -6.97
N LYS A 172 2.03 -9.64 -6.09
CA LYS A 172 1.30 -8.38 -5.88
C LYS A 172 2.16 -7.30 -5.23
N LEU A 173 3.03 -7.67 -4.29
CA LEU A 173 3.96 -6.73 -3.67
C LEU A 173 4.91 -6.10 -4.71
N ILE A 174 5.55 -6.92 -5.54
CA ILE A 174 6.46 -6.44 -6.60
C ILE A 174 5.71 -5.52 -7.57
N GLN A 175 4.52 -5.96 -8.02
CA GLN A 175 3.68 -5.19 -8.92
C GLN A 175 3.36 -3.81 -8.34
N HIS A 176 2.82 -3.74 -7.12
CA HIS A 176 2.45 -2.47 -6.48
C HIS A 176 3.65 -1.56 -6.20
N LEU A 177 4.81 -2.12 -5.84
CA LEU A 177 6.04 -1.33 -5.65
C LEU A 177 6.53 -0.71 -6.97
N HIS A 178 6.52 -1.46 -8.05
CA HIS A 178 6.90 -0.96 -9.38
C HIS A 178 5.87 0.05 -9.91
N ASP A 179 4.57 -0.19 -9.65
CA ASP A 179 3.50 0.76 -9.97
C ASP A 179 3.69 2.09 -9.26
N PHE A 180 3.90 2.07 -7.95
CA PHE A 180 4.20 3.27 -7.16
C PHE A 180 5.42 4.02 -7.70
N THR A 181 6.50 3.30 -8.02
CA THR A 181 7.74 3.89 -8.53
C THR A 181 7.52 4.63 -9.85
N ARG A 182 6.76 4.02 -10.78
CA ARG A 182 6.43 4.63 -12.08
C ARG A 182 5.44 5.78 -11.95
N GLU A 183 4.38 5.60 -11.16
CA GLU A 183 3.33 6.59 -10.93
C GLU A 183 3.93 7.90 -10.38
N THR A 184 4.85 7.77 -9.43
CA THR A 184 5.51 8.92 -8.77
C THR A 184 6.71 9.46 -9.53
N ARG A 185 7.20 8.74 -10.56
CA ARG A 185 8.47 9.03 -11.24
C ARG A 185 9.63 9.18 -10.24
N LEU A 186 9.71 8.25 -9.30
CA LEU A 186 10.65 8.28 -8.18
C LEU A 186 12.09 8.51 -8.66
N THR A 187 12.72 9.58 -8.18
CA THR A 187 14.11 9.92 -8.54
C THR A 187 15.10 9.07 -7.74
N SER A 188 16.36 9.01 -8.21
CA SER A 188 17.42 8.31 -7.48
C SER A 188 17.69 8.92 -6.09
N GLU A 189 17.54 10.24 -5.93
CA GLU A 189 17.73 10.93 -4.65
C GLU A 189 16.61 10.58 -3.66
N GLU A 190 15.36 10.60 -4.10
CA GLU A 190 14.21 10.19 -3.29
C GLU A 190 14.29 8.70 -2.92
N TRP A 191 14.71 7.86 -3.87
CA TRP A 191 14.92 6.44 -3.62
C TRP A 191 15.98 6.20 -2.53
N ILE A 192 17.15 6.85 -2.61
CA ILE A 192 18.19 6.75 -1.57
C ILE A 192 17.66 7.24 -0.22
N THR A 193 16.87 8.31 -0.21
CA THR A 193 16.24 8.84 1.00
C THR A 193 15.30 7.80 1.65
N GLY A 194 14.47 7.13 0.84
CA GLY A 194 13.61 6.04 1.32
C GLY A 194 14.39 4.85 1.87
N ILE A 195 15.48 4.45 1.21
CA ILE A 195 16.37 3.38 1.69
C ILE A 195 17.01 3.75 3.03
N GLN A 196 17.49 4.99 3.17
CA GLN A 196 18.06 5.48 4.43
C GLN A 196 17.01 5.49 5.54
N PHE A 197 15.79 5.96 5.26
CA PHE A 197 14.67 5.93 6.21
C PHE A 197 14.39 4.51 6.73
N LEU A 198 14.27 3.52 5.84
CA LEU A 198 14.06 2.12 6.23
C LEU A 198 15.25 1.56 7.02
N THR A 199 16.47 1.96 6.67
CA THR A 199 17.69 1.57 7.37
C THR A 199 17.69 2.12 8.81
N GLU A 200 17.32 3.39 8.99
CA GLU A 200 17.19 4.00 10.32
C GLU A 200 16.08 3.32 11.17
N CYS A 201 14.95 2.95 10.54
CA CYS A 201 13.89 2.19 11.23
C CYS A 201 14.41 0.85 11.77
N GLY A 202 15.20 0.14 10.96
CA GLY A 202 15.87 -1.09 11.39
C GLY A 202 16.86 -0.85 12.52
N ALA A 203 17.67 0.22 12.44
CA ALA A 203 18.72 0.51 13.41
C ALA A 203 18.20 0.86 14.81
N ILE A 204 17.04 1.51 14.92
CA ILE A 204 16.44 1.89 16.22
C ILE A 204 15.54 0.81 16.82
N THR A 205 15.19 -0.21 16.03
CA THR A 205 14.37 -1.33 16.49
C THR A 205 15.14 -2.22 17.47
N SER A 206 14.49 -2.65 18.54
CA SER A 206 15.00 -3.50 19.63
C SER A 206 13.89 -4.41 20.19
N ASP A 207 14.21 -5.25 21.17
CA ASP A 207 13.23 -6.16 21.80
C ASP A 207 12.04 -5.45 22.47
N ILE A 208 12.21 -4.17 22.84
CA ILE A 208 11.18 -3.35 23.51
C ILE A 208 10.64 -2.22 22.63
N ARG A 209 11.15 -2.06 21.41
CA ARG A 209 10.74 -1.02 20.46
C ARG A 209 10.77 -1.56 19.04
N SER A 210 9.62 -1.56 18.35
CA SER A 210 9.56 -1.88 16.93
C SER A 210 9.16 -0.67 16.10
N GLU A 211 10.15 -0.05 15.45
CA GLU A 211 9.91 1.12 14.60
C GLU A 211 9.20 0.73 13.30
N PHE A 212 9.37 -0.51 12.83
CA PHE A 212 8.64 -1.02 11.66
C PHE A 212 7.16 -1.28 11.94
N ILE A 213 6.82 -1.77 13.14
CA ILE A 213 5.43 -1.79 13.59
C ILE A 213 4.94 -0.35 13.62
N LEU A 214 5.63 0.57 14.31
CA LEU A 214 5.26 1.99 14.34
C LEU A 214 5.16 2.65 12.95
N LEU A 215 5.88 2.17 11.94
CA LEU A 215 5.72 2.62 10.55
C LEU A 215 4.43 2.09 9.92
N SER A 216 4.18 0.78 10.01
CA SER A 216 2.92 0.13 9.58
C SER A 216 1.71 0.85 10.19
N ASP A 217 1.88 1.27 11.42
CA ASP A 217 0.93 1.93 12.27
C ASP A 217 0.50 3.31 11.78
N VAL A 218 1.48 4.20 11.56
CA VAL A 218 1.21 5.57 11.10
C VAL A 218 0.75 5.63 9.65
N LEU A 219 1.08 4.60 8.86
CA LEU A 219 0.62 4.41 7.48
C LEU A 219 -0.75 3.72 7.40
N GLY A 220 -1.30 3.25 8.53
CA GLY A 220 -2.63 2.62 8.61
C GLY A 220 -2.68 1.17 8.09
N VAL A 221 -1.53 0.53 7.88
CA VAL A 221 -1.46 -0.86 7.41
C VAL A 221 -1.94 -1.82 8.50
N SER A 222 -1.53 -1.63 9.76
CA SER A 222 -1.90 -2.55 10.84
C SER A 222 -3.43 -2.61 11.01
N ILE A 223 -4.15 -1.48 10.93
CA ILE A 223 -5.62 -1.45 11.06
C ILE A 223 -6.34 -2.04 9.85
N LEU A 224 -5.77 -1.86 8.67
CA LEU A 224 -6.29 -2.50 7.48
C LEU A 224 -6.16 -4.03 7.60
N VAL A 225 -5.01 -4.53 8.07
CA VAL A 225 -4.79 -5.96 8.30
C VAL A 225 -5.74 -6.51 9.35
N ASP A 226 -5.93 -5.83 10.49
CA ASP A 226 -6.90 -6.26 11.51
C ASP A 226 -8.34 -6.27 10.99
N SER A 227 -8.75 -5.23 10.26
CA SER A 227 -10.09 -5.17 9.69
C SER A 227 -10.37 -6.28 8.68
N ILE A 228 -9.35 -6.72 7.94
CA ILE A 228 -9.45 -7.86 7.01
C ILE A 228 -9.43 -9.18 7.77
N SER A 229 -8.61 -9.30 8.80
CA SER A 229 -8.37 -10.56 9.53
C SER A 229 -9.47 -10.88 10.53
N HIS A 230 -10.07 -9.86 11.15
CA HIS A 230 -11.03 -9.96 12.25
C HIS A 230 -12.30 -9.13 11.99
N PRO A 231 -12.99 -9.32 10.84
CA PRO A 231 -14.19 -8.54 10.56
C PRO A 231 -15.28 -8.82 11.60
N LYS A 232 -16.06 -7.79 11.91
CA LYS A 232 -17.19 -7.86 12.84
C LYS A 232 -18.47 -7.41 12.16
N PRO A 233 -19.62 -8.06 12.40
CA PRO A 233 -20.91 -7.52 11.99
C PRO A 233 -21.22 -6.25 12.77
N VAL A 234 -22.10 -5.40 12.23
CA VAL A 234 -22.50 -4.12 12.86
C VAL A 234 -23.08 -4.31 14.27
N SER A 235 -23.68 -5.47 14.56
CA SER A 235 -24.25 -5.81 15.86
C SER A 235 -23.21 -6.19 16.93
N ALA A 236 -21.97 -6.46 16.55
CA ALA A 236 -20.89 -6.81 17.47
C ALA A 236 -20.02 -5.59 17.80
N THR A 237 -19.43 -5.58 18.99
CA THR A 237 -18.42 -4.59 19.34
C THR A 237 -17.24 -4.73 18.37
N PRO A 238 -16.84 -3.65 17.68
CA PRO A 238 -15.78 -3.75 16.69
C PRO A 238 -14.45 -4.05 17.39
N GLY A 239 -13.68 -4.95 16.78
CA GLY A 239 -12.29 -5.17 17.18
C GLY A 239 -11.46 -3.93 16.88
N THR A 240 -10.36 -3.83 17.60
CA THR A 240 -9.33 -2.86 17.30
C THR A 240 -8.01 -3.43 17.76
N LEU A 241 -6.94 -2.77 17.40
CA LEU A 241 -5.65 -3.39 17.50
C LEU A 241 -5.03 -3.33 18.89
N LEU A 242 -4.19 -4.33 19.21
CA LEU A 242 -3.78 -4.60 20.59
C LEU A 242 -2.98 -3.47 21.23
N GLY A 243 -1.92 -2.95 20.62
CA GLY A 243 -0.91 -2.21 21.40
C GLY A 243 0.35 -3.07 21.56
N PRO A 244 1.56 -2.49 21.64
CA PRO A 244 2.77 -3.26 21.94
C PRO A 244 2.93 -3.53 23.44
N PHE A 245 1.98 -3.10 24.27
CA PHE A 245 2.12 -3.05 25.74
C PHE A 245 1.33 -4.13 26.49
N HIS A 246 0.73 -5.09 25.78
CA HIS A 246 0.10 -6.24 26.40
C HIS A 246 1.14 -7.22 26.96
N THR A 247 0.81 -7.89 28.07
CA THR A 247 1.66 -8.91 28.70
C THR A 247 0.79 -10.02 29.28
N HIS A 248 1.39 -11.20 29.48
CA HIS A 248 0.69 -12.39 29.96
C HIS A 248 0.70 -12.55 31.50
N ASP A 249 1.31 -11.60 32.22
CA ASP A 249 1.49 -11.65 33.67
C ASP A 249 0.40 -10.88 34.45
N ALA A 250 -0.68 -10.45 33.79
CA ALA A 250 -1.80 -9.76 34.43
C ALA A 250 -2.48 -10.65 35.49
N GLU A 251 -2.82 -10.05 36.64
CA GLU A 251 -3.45 -10.77 37.75
C GLU A 251 -4.97 -10.89 37.57
N ILE A 252 -5.54 -12.03 37.97
CA ILE A 252 -7.00 -12.17 38.08
C ILE A 252 -7.51 -11.38 39.29
N LYS A 253 -8.50 -10.52 39.04
CA LYS A 253 -9.17 -9.67 40.01
C LYS A 253 -10.58 -10.14 40.27
N GLN A 254 -11.00 -10.05 41.52
CA GLN A 254 -12.41 -10.26 41.89
C GLN A 254 -13.26 -9.09 41.39
N PRO A 255 -14.57 -9.29 41.17
CA PRO A 255 -15.47 -8.20 40.76
C PRO A 255 -15.36 -6.99 41.69
N GLY A 256 -15.02 -5.83 41.12
CA GLY A 256 -14.86 -4.58 41.85
C GLY A 256 -13.50 -4.36 42.52
N GLU A 257 -12.53 -5.26 42.38
CA GLU A 257 -11.13 -4.99 42.76
C GLU A 257 -10.45 -4.02 41.78
N SER A 258 -9.37 -3.39 42.23
CA SER A 258 -8.57 -2.46 41.42
C SER A 258 -7.44 -3.16 40.68
N ILE A 259 -7.28 -2.82 39.40
CA ILE A 259 -6.08 -3.15 38.61
C ILE A 259 -4.97 -2.11 38.73
N SER A 260 -5.26 -0.95 39.33
CA SER A 260 -4.33 0.15 39.48
C SER A 260 -3.87 0.28 40.93
N SER A 261 -2.56 0.46 41.13
CA SER A 261 -2.00 0.86 42.42
C SER A 261 -2.47 2.25 42.84
N ALA A 262 -2.56 2.49 44.15
CA ALA A 262 -3.00 3.77 44.70
C ALA A 262 -2.11 4.93 44.22
N GLY A 263 -2.74 6.06 43.88
CA GLY A 263 -2.03 7.28 43.44
C GLY A 263 -1.57 7.28 41.97
N LYS A 264 -1.89 6.25 41.18
CA LYS A 264 -1.53 6.17 39.75
C LYS A 264 -2.46 6.92 38.80
N GLY A 265 -3.56 7.48 39.31
CA GLY A 265 -4.50 8.29 38.55
C GLY A 265 -5.82 8.50 39.31
N GLU A 266 -6.75 9.21 38.67
CA GLU A 266 -8.10 9.42 39.20
C GLU A 266 -8.89 8.10 39.14
N PRO A 267 -9.53 7.63 40.23
CA PRO A 267 -10.25 6.35 40.22
C PRO A 267 -11.40 6.31 39.21
N VAL A 268 -11.58 5.15 38.57
CA VAL A 268 -12.74 4.86 37.70
C VAL A 268 -13.28 3.46 37.97
N VAL A 269 -14.60 3.32 37.99
CA VAL A 269 -15.29 2.02 37.91
C VAL A 269 -15.69 1.77 36.47
N ILE A 270 -15.37 0.58 35.97
CA ILE A 270 -15.78 0.11 34.64
C ILE A 270 -16.73 -1.07 34.85
N THR A 271 -17.92 -0.99 34.29
CA THR A 271 -18.93 -2.05 34.41
C THR A 271 -19.78 -2.18 33.15
N GLY A 272 -20.29 -3.37 32.89
CA GLY A 272 -21.24 -3.64 31.83
C GLY A 272 -21.51 -5.12 31.70
N PHE A 273 -22.11 -5.50 30.58
CA PHE A 273 -22.44 -6.88 30.25
C PHE A 273 -21.66 -7.36 29.03
N LEU A 274 -21.25 -8.63 29.06
CA LEU A 274 -20.78 -9.34 27.89
C LEU A 274 -21.89 -10.25 27.37
N THR A 275 -22.32 -10.01 26.13
CA THR A 275 -23.29 -10.85 25.43
C THR A 275 -22.75 -11.34 24.09
N ASP A 276 -23.39 -12.35 23.52
CA ASP A 276 -23.28 -12.62 22.09
C ASP A 276 -24.12 -11.61 21.27
N ILE A 277 -24.11 -11.76 19.95
CA ILE A 277 -24.89 -10.90 19.03
C ILE A 277 -26.41 -11.12 19.10
N ASP A 278 -26.87 -12.20 19.72
CA ASP A 278 -28.28 -12.52 19.94
C ASP A 278 -28.77 -11.98 21.31
N GLY A 279 -27.86 -11.41 22.11
CA GLY A 279 -28.13 -10.84 23.43
C GLY A 279 -28.03 -11.85 24.57
N ASN A 280 -27.57 -13.08 24.33
CA ASN A 280 -27.39 -14.06 25.39
C ASN A 280 -26.15 -13.70 26.24
N PRO A 281 -26.24 -13.77 27.58
CA PRO A 281 -25.11 -13.48 28.45
C PRO A 281 -24.00 -14.52 28.27
N VAL A 282 -22.75 -14.03 28.27
CA VAL A 282 -21.56 -14.87 28.17
C VAL A 282 -20.90 -14.95 29.54
N ALA A 283 -21.17 -16.03 30.26
CA ALA A 283 -20.55 -16.29 31.57
C ALA A 283 -19.13 -16.88 31.47
N ASP A 284 -18.33 -16.65 32.52
CA ASP A 284 -16.97 -17.17 32.71
C ASP A 284 -15.99 -16.85 31.57
N ALA A 285 -16.30 -15.81 30.78
CA ALA A 285 -15.35 -15.19 29.87
C ALA A 285 -14.40 -14.26 30.63
N THR A 286 -13.15 -14.23 30.20
CA THR A 286 -12.11 -13.36 30.72
C THR A 286 -12.09 -12.04 29.96
N ILE A 287 -12.08 -10.94 30.70
CA ILE A 287 -11.83 -9.59 30.20
C ILE A 287 -10.46 -9.18 30.74
N ASP A 288 -9.47 -9.16 29.85
CA ASP A 288 -8.13 -8.65 30.10
C ASP A 288 -8.11 -7.17 29.73
N LEU A 289 -7.69 -6.31 30.64
CA LEU A 289 -7.63 -4.88 30.42
C LEU A 289 -6.32 -4.28 30.92
N TRP A 290 -5.82 -3.29 30.19
CA TRP A 290 -4.65 -2.51 30.57
C TRP A 290 -4.74 -1.10 29.99
N HIS A 291 -4.11 -0.14 30.65
CA HIS A 291 -4.02 1.24 30.18
C HIS A 291 -2.80 1.96 30.77
N CYS A 292 -2.52 3.17 30.28
CA CYS A 292 -1.46 4.01 30.82
C CYS A 292 -1.85 4.69 32.14
N ASP A 293 -0.87 4.99 32.98
CA ASP A 293 -1.06 5.79 34.20
C ASP A 293 -1.23 7.29 33.92
N ALA A 294 -1.37 8.10 34.97
CA ALA A 294 -1.54 9.55 34.86
C ALA A 294 -0.38 10.28 34.14
N ASN A 295 0.79 9.64 33.97
CA ASN A 295 1.91 10.19 33.20
C ASN A 295 1.90 9.73 31.74
N GLY A 296 0.86 9.01 31.30
CA GLY A 296 0.77 8.49 29.94
C GLY A 296 1.73 7.33 29.67
N ARG A 297 2.16 6.59 30.70
CA ARG A 297 3.07 5.44 30.57
C ARG A 297 2.41 4.13 31.00
N TYR A 298 2.68 3.06 30.27
CA TYR A 298 2.36 1.70 30.70
C TYR A 298 3.41 1.22 31.70
N ASP A 299 3.01 0.34 32.63
CA ASP A 299 3.90 -0.27 33.62
C ASP A 299 5.15 -0.91 32.98
N THR A 300 5.02 -1.54 31.81
CA THR A 300 6.10 -2.16 31.03
C THR A 300 7.18 -1.19 30.54
N GLN A 301 6.88 0.11 30.52
CA GLN A 301 7.83 1.14 30.11
C GLN A 301 8.70 1.65 31.27
N TYR A 302 8.40 1.24 32.51
CA TYR A 302 9.20 1.58 33.68
C TYR A 302 10.29 0.53 33.89
N SER A 303 11.55 0.99 33.92
CA SER A 303 12.73 0.11 34.09
C SER A 303 12.76 -0.62 35.44
N ASP A 304 12.06 -0.09 36.44
CA ASP A 304 11.94 -0.61 37.80
C ASP A 304 10.66 -1.45 38.01
N ARG A 305 9.98 -1.86 36.93
CA ARG A 305 8.81 -2.75 37.02
C ARG A 305 9.17 -4.07 37.70
N THR A 306 8.49 -4.37 38.81
CA THR A 306 8.66 -5.61 39.58
C THR A 306 7.43 -6.52 39.57
N ARG A 307 6.25 -5.97 39.27
CA ARG A 307 4.96 -6.67 39.21
C ARG A 307 4.04 -5.98 38.19
N PRO A 308 3.00 -6.66 37.68
CA PRO A 308 1.97 -6.01 36.87
C PRO A 308 1.28 -4.87 37.63
N ASP A 309 1.09 -3.75 36.96
CA ASP A 309 0.29 -2.61 37.45
C ASP A 309 -0.49 -2.00 36.28
N MET A 310 -1.63 -1.38 36.56
CA MET A 310 -2.52 -0.82 35.53
C MET A 310 -3.03 -1.85 34.51
N ARG A 311 -3.00 -3.13 34.89
CA ARG A 311 -3.46 -4.27 34.08
C ARG A 311 -4.08 -5.36 34.95
N GLY A 312 -5.08 -6.07 34.43
CA GLY A 312 -5.68 -7.20 35.14
C GLY A 312 -6.76 -7.91 34.35
N LEU A 313 -7.13 -9.08 34.87
CA LEU A 313 -8.12 -9.98 34.28
C LEU A 313 -9.35 -10.02 35.19
N VAL A 314 -10.54 -9.80 34.64
CA VAL A 314 -11.81 -10.03 35.37
C VAL A 314 -12.64 -11.08 34.64
N ARG A 315 -13.36 -11.92 35.40
CA ARG A 315 -14.29 -12.89 34.83
C ARG A 315 -15.71 -12.36 34.87
N THR A 316 -16.43 -12.58 33.78
CA THR A 316 -17.85 -12.29 33.66
C THR A 316 -18.67 -13.24 34.54
N GLN A 317 -19.69 -12.69 35.18
CA GLN A 317 -20.62 -13.41 36.05
C GLN A 317 -21.61 -14.25 35.23
N SER A 318 -22.47 -15.02 35.89
CA SER A 318 -23.45 -15.90 35.23
C SER A 318 -24.44 -15.15 34.32
N ASP A 319 -24.71 -13.89 34.62
CA ASP A 319 -25.54 -12.97 33.83
C ASP A 319 -24.72 -12.16 32.79
N GLY A 320 -23.44 -12.50 32.60
CA GLY A 320 -22.51 -11.80 31.71
C GLY A 320 -21.96 -10.50 32.29
N LYS A 321 -22.33 -10.09 33.51
CA LYS A 321 -21.88 -8.83 34.11
C LYS A 321 -20.40 -8.88 34.46
N PHE A 322 -19.71 -7.77 34.28
CA PHE A 322 -18.37 -7.53 34.83
C PHE A 322 -18.30 -6.18 35.55
N THR A 323 -17.37 -6.08 36.49
CA THR A 323 -17.09 -4.84 37.23
C THR A 323 -15.63 -4.84 37.62
N ILE A 324 -14.92 -3.75 37.34
CA ILE A 324 -13.52 -3.60 37.70
C ILE A 324 -13.22 -2.13 38.05
N ARG A 325 -12.32 -1.91 39.00
CA ARG A 325 -11.77 -0.58 39.29
C ARG A 325 -10.45 -0.40 38.57
N ALA A 326 -10.24 0.79 38.06
CA ALA A 326 -9.02 1.20 37.38
C ALA A 326 -8.77 2.68 37.70
N THR A 327 -7.97 3.34 36.87
CA THR A 327 -7.86 4.81 36.89
C THR A 327 -8.18 5.38 35.52
N ARG A 328 -8.55 6.66 35.48
CA ARG A 328 -8.87 7.37 34.25
C ARG A 328 -7.63 7.44 33.36
N PRO A 329 -7.67 6.94 32.11
CA PRO A 329 -6.53 7.05 31.20
C PRO A 329 -6.32 8.49 30.77
N VAL A 330 -5.09 8.81 30.34
CA VAL A 330 -4.74 10.09 29.74
C VAL A 330 -4.26 9.89 28.30
N SER A 331 -4.25 10.97 27.53
CA SER A 331 -3.65 10.94 26.19
C SER A 331 -2.12 10.88 26.32
N TYR A 332 -1.46 10.18 25.41
CA TYR A 332 0.00 10.00 25.45
C TYR A 332 0.58 9.97 24.03
N SER A 333 1.88 10.22 23.91
CA SER A 333 2.58 10.16 22.63
C SER A 333 3.09 8.76 22.33
N VAL A 334 3.01 8.31 21.07
CA VAL A 334 3.88 7.21 20.59
C VAL A 334 5.35 7.70 20.56
N PRO A 335 6.35 6.78 20.54
CA PRO A 335 7.73 7.19 20.34
C PRO A 335 7.88 8.06 19.09
N ASP A 336 8.45 9.25 19.23
CA ASP A 336 8.60 10.25 18.16
C ASP A 336 10.05 10.75 17.99
N ASP A 337 10.99 10.13 18.70
CA ASP A 337 12.43 10.35 18.63
C ASP A 337 13.11 9.57 17.48
N GLY A 338 12.37 8.69 16.80
CA GLY A 338 12.84 7.87 15.69
C GLY A 338 12.45 8.38 14.31
N PRO A 339 12.79 7.64 13.24
CA PRO A 339 12.45 8.00 11.86
C PRO A 339 10.96 8.21 11.66
N VAL A 340 10.09 7.41 12.28
CA VAL A 340 8.64 7.58 12.14
C VAL A 340 8.18 8.92 12.74
N GLY A 341 8.76 9.32 13.88
CA GLY A 341 8.52 10.64 14.45
C GLY A 341 8.96 11.78 13.51
N LYS A 342 10.16 11.66 12.91
CA LYS A 342 10.63 12.61 11.89
C LYS A 342 9.66 12.70 10.70
N LEU A 343 9.15 11.56 10.23
CA LEU A 343 8.16 11.49 9.15
C LEU A 343 6.85 12.19 9.54
N LEU A 344 6.31 11.92 10.73
CA LEU A 344 5.10 12.59 11.21
C LEU A 344 5.28 14.10 11.25
N HIS A 345 6.40 14.58 11.77
CA HIS A 345 6.72 16.01 11.81
C HIS A 345 6.86 16.62 10.42
N SER A 346 7.50 15.94 9.47
CA SER A 346 7.69 16.46 8.10
C SER A 346 6.37 16.61 7.33
N ILE A 347 5.35 15.81 7.67
CA ILE A 347 4.00 15.89 7.08
C ILE A 347 2.98 16.63 7.97
N GLY A 348 3.45 17.33 9.03
CA GLY A 348 2.59 18.15 9.89
C GLY A 348 1.62 17.36 10.79
N ARG A 349 1.94 16.10 11.12
CA ARG A 349 1.16 15.25 12.04
C ARG A 349 1.80 15.20 13.44
N HIS A 350 0.96 15.07 14.47
CA HIS A 350 1.39 14.83 15.85
C HIS A 350 1.49 13.34 16.18
N ALA A 351 2.26 12.98 17.21
CA ALA A 351 2.41 11.61 17.71
C ALA A 351 1.41 11.22 18.83
N MET A 352 0.50 12.12 19.21
CA MET A 352 -0.47 11.87 20.29
C MET A 352 -1.52 10.81 19.93
N ARG A 353 -1.77 9.89 20.86
CA ARG A 353 -2.93 9.00 20.92
C ARG A 353 -3.93 9.54 21.96
N PRO A 354 -5.24 9.51 21.67
CA PRO A 354 -6.26 9.88 22.65
C PRO A 354 -6.26 8.90 23.83
N ALA A 355 -6.74 9.34 24.99
CA ALA A 355 -6.94 8.48 26.15
C ALA A 355 -7.79 7.24 25.81
N HIS A 356 -7.34 6.06 26.19
CA HIS A 356 -8.04 4.80 25.92
C HIS A 356 -7.70 3.72 26.96
N ILE A 357 -8.58 2.73 27.06
CA ILE A 357 -8.40 1.51 27.83
C ILE A 357 -8.44 0.35 26.84
N HIS A 358 -7.49 -0.56 26.94
CA HIS A 358 -7.49 -1.75 26.10
C HIS A 358 -8.31 -2.87 26.73
N PHE A 359 -8.93 -3.68 25.88
CA PHE A 359 -9.66 -4.87 26.29
C PHE A 359 -9.32 -6.02 25.34
N ILE A 360 -8.97 -7.19 25.89
CA ILE A 360 -9.06 -8.48 25.20
C ILE A 360 -10.14 -9.30 25.90
N ILE A 361 -11.09 -9.80 25.12
CA ILE A 361 -12.18 -10.62 25.63
C ILE A 361 -12.00 -12.03 25.11
N LYS A 362 -11.87 -13.00 26.02
CA LYS A 362 -11.57 -14.39 25.72
C LYS A 362 -12.60 -15.32 26.37
N LYS A 363 -13.07 -16.32 25.60
CA LYS A 363 -13.82 -17.47 26.11
C LYS A 363 -13.24 -18.75 25.53
N GLY A 364 -12.42 -19.45 26.33
CA GLY A 364 -11.89 -20.81 26.12
C GLY A 364 -11.15 -21.12 24.79
N ASP A 365 -9.81 -21.17 24.80
CA ASP A 365 -8.94 -21.99 23.91
C ASP A 365 -7.46 -21.92 24.40
N PRO A 366 -6.69 -23.03 24.51
CA PRO A 366 -5.28 -23.07 24.92
C PRO A 366 -4.19 -22.49 23.96
N TYR A 367 -4.51 -21.86 22.81
CA TYR A 367 -3.49 -21.39 21.84
C TYR A 367 -3.56 -19.88 21.45
N GLN A 368 -3.83 -18.96 22.39
CA GLN A 368 -4.44 -17.62 22.12
C GLN A 368 -3.52 -16.36 22.15
N ASP A 369 -2.22 -16.44 21.86
CA ASP A 369 -1.24 -15.43 22.33
C ASP A 369 -0.51 -14.56 21.26
N SER A 370 -1.15 -14.05 20.18
CA SER A 370 -0.42 -13.16 19.23
C SER A 370 -1.25 -12.17 18.36
N ASP A 371 -1.28 -10.84 18.67
CA ASP A 371 -1.50 -9.74 17.68
C ASP A 371 -1.32 -8.28 18.22
N ALA A 372 -1.10 -7.20 17.41
CA ALA A 372 -0.86 -5.78 17.84
C ALA A 372 -1.13 -4.55 16.88
N VAL A 373 -1.69 -3.44 17.44
CA VAL A 373 -1.70 -1.92 17.20
C VAL A 373 -2.49 -1.09 16.10
N PHE A 374 -3.12 0.10 16.48
CA PHE A 374 -4.15 1.16 15.98
C PHE A 374 -5.65 1.06 16.39
N GLY A 375 -6.05 1.86 17.38
CA GLY A 375 -7.22 1.58 18.21
C GLY A 375 -8.57 2.27 17.92
N VAL A 376 -8.65 3.38 17.18
CA VAL A 376 -9.83 4.26 17.29
C VAL A 376 -10.87 4.00 16.19
N LYS A 377 -12.02 3.46 16.60
CA LYS A 377 -13.25 3.40 15.80
C LYS A 377 -14.31 4.26 16.50
N SER A 378 -15.16 4.98 15.76
CA SER A 378 -16.17 5.88 16.34
C SER A 378 -17.13 5.16 17.30
N GLN A 379 -17.39 3.88 17.07
CA GLN A 379 -18.20 2.99 17.90
C GLN A 379 -17.52 2.59 19.23
N LEU A 380 -16.23 2.92 19.43
CA LEU A 380 -15.46 2.63 20.65
C LEU A 380 -15.19 3.90 21.48
N LEU A 381 -15.81 5.03 21.12
CA LEU A 381 -15.75 6.25 21.92
C LEU A 381 -16.71 6.12 23.10
N PHE A 382 -16.25 6.51 24.29
CA PHE A 382 -17.03 6.51 25.52
C PHE A 382 -16.99 7.89 26.17
N GLU A 383 -18.04 8.18 26.95
CA GLU A 383 -18.09 9.33 27.85
C GLU A 383 -17.96 8.83 29.29
N LEU A 384 -17.24 9.58 30.11
CA LEU A 384 -17.11 9.28 31.54
C LEU A 384 -18.14 10.11 32.31
N GLU A 385 -18.84 9.43 33.21
CA GLU A 385 -19.80 10.05 34.11
C GLU A 385 -19.23 10.10 35.53
N LYS A 386 -19.76 10.97 36.38
CA LYS A 386 -19.47 10.95 37.82
C LYS A 386 -20.32 9.89 38.50
N LEU A 387 -19.75 9.17 39.48
CA LEU A 387 -20.44 8.11 40.21
C LEU A 387 -21.67 8.62 40.97
N GLY A 388 -21.61 9.82 41.54
CA GLY A 388 -22.72 10.44 42.26
C GLY A 388 -23.32 9.50 43.33
N PRO A 389 -24.65 9.29 43.36
CA PRO A 389 -25.28 8.40 44.34
C PRO A 389 -24.84 6.93 44.26
N ARG A 390 -24.38 6.46 43.09
CA ARG A 390 -23.91 5.08 42.89
C ARG A 390 -22.57 4.81 43.55
N ALA A 391 -21.87 5.84 44.03
CA ALA A 391 -20.61 5.70 44.75
C ALA A 391 -20.72 4.73 45.95
N ASN A 392 -21.87 4.69 46.63
CA ASN A 392 -22.15 3.75 47.72
C ASN A 392 -22.12 2.28 47.28
N GLU A 393 -22.55 1.97 46.05
CA GLU A 393 -22.55 0.61 45.49
C GLU A 393 -21.13 0.05 45.35
N TYR A 394 -20.18 0.96 45.13
CA TYR A 394 -18.78 0.63 44.91
C TYR A 394 -17.89 1.04 46.08
N GLY A 395 -18.40 1.64 47.15
CA GLY A 395 -17.57 2.16 48.25
C GLY A 395 -16.47 3.11 47.74
N MET A 396 -16.87 4.09 46.92
CA MET A 396 -16.01 5.09 46.28
C MET A 396 -16.53 6.51 46.57
N ASP A 397 -15.84 7.55 46.10
CA ASP A 397 -16.30 8.92 46.22
C ASP A 397 -17.34 9.25 45.12
N GLY A 398 -18.28 10.17 45.40
CA GLY A 398 -19.27 10.63 44.42
C GLY A 398 -18.64 11.33 43.22
N GLU A 399 -17.46 11.92 43.41
CA GLU A 399 -16.68 12.61 42.39
C GLU A 399 -15.76 11.67 41.60
N ASP A 400 -15.68 10.39 41.94
CA ASP A 400 -14.94 9.40 41.14
C ASP A 400 -15.70 9.08 39.84
N TRP A 401 -15.00 8.49 38.86
CA TRP A 401 -15.55 8.27 37.52
C TRP A 401 -16.25 6.91 37.37
N LEU A 402 -17.22 6.88 36.47
CA LEU A 402 -17.94 5.69 36.03
C LEU A 402 -17.87 5.56 34.51
N LEU A 403 -17.56 4.36 34.04
CA LEU A 403 -17.67 3.92 32.66
C LEU A 403 -18.63 2.73 32.58
N CYS A 404 -19.77 2.93 31.92
CA CYS A 404 -20.69 1.86 31.57
C CYS A 404 -20.43 1.44 30.11
N TRP A 405 -20.05 0.18 29.88
CA TRP A 405 -19.73 -0.32 28.55
C TRP A 405 -20.12 -1.78 28.36
N ASP A 406 -21.02 -2.03 27.42
CA ASP A 406 -21.46 -3.37 27.05
C ASP A 406 -20.67 -3.91 25.86
N PHE A 407 -20.25 -5.16 25.96
CA PHE A 407 -19.54 -5.87 24.92
C PHE A 407 -20.44 -6.90 24.24
N ARG A 408 -20.44 -6.89 22.91
CA ARG A 408 -21.11 -7.89 22.07
C ARG A 408 -20.08 -8.62 21.24
N ILE A 409 -19.96 -9.93 21.42
CA ILE A 409 -18.96 -10.75 20.73
C ILE A 409 -19.60 -11.73 19.75
N ILE A 410 -18.79 -12.23 18.84
CA ILE A 410 -19.12 -13.32 17.91
C ILE A 410 -18.24 -14.53 18.20
N SER A 411 -18.70 -15.72 17.80
CA SER A 411 -17.87 -16.91 17.84
C SER A 411 -16.72 -16.84 16.82
N GLY A 412 -15.68 -17.66 17.03
CA GLY A 412 -14.58 -17.80 16.06
C GLY A 412 -15.07 -18.26 14.68
N GLU A 413 -16.06 -19.16 14.65
CA GLU A 413 -16.68 -19.65 13.41
C GLU A 413 -17.42 -18.53 12.66
N GLN A 414 -18.21 -17.71 13.35
CA GLN A 414 -18.89 -16.55 12.77
C GLN A 414 -17.87 -15.54 12.20
N GLY A 415 -16.78 -15.28 12.93
CA GLY A 415 -15.71 -14.40 12.46
C GLY A 415 -15.01 -14.94 11.22
N HIS A 416 -14.68 -16.23 11.21
CA HIS A 416 -14.06 -16.89 10.05
C HIS A 416 -15.00 -16.86 8.84
N ALA A 417 -16.26 -17.24 8.99
CA ALA A 417 -17.25 -17.23 7.92
C ALA A 417 -17.41 -15.83 7.31
N LEU A 418 -17.49 -14.79 8.14
CA LEU A 418 -17.56 -13.41 7.69
C LEU A 418 -16.31 -12.98 6.92
N ARG A 419 -15.11 -13.37 7.38
CA ARG A 419 -13.85 -13.12 6.66
C ARG A 419 -13.85 -13.77 5.28
N VAL A 420 -14.22 -15.04 5.18
CA VAL A 420 -14.30 -15.75 3.89
C VAL A 420 -15.30 -15.08 2.95
N GLN A 421 -16.47 -14.68 3.46
CA GLN A 421 -17.48 -13.96 2.69
C GLN A 421 -16.96 -12.60 2.17
N ASN A 422 -16.29 -11.83 3.02
CA ASN A 422 -15.72 -10.53 2.65
C ASN A 422 -14.62 -10.70 1.59
N ASN A 423 -13.72 -11.67 1.78
CA ASN A 423 -12.66 -11.96 0.81
C ASN A 423 -13.23 -12.40 -0.54
N ARG A 424 -14.28 -13.23 -0.55
CA ARG A 424 -14.98 -13.65 -1.77
C ARG A 424 -15.60 -12.46 -2.50
N SER A 425 -16.16 -11.52 -1.74
CA SER A 425 -16.74 -10.30 -2.30
C SER A 425 -15.66 -9.38 -2.87
N ALA A 426 -14.50 -9.27 -2.19
CA ALA A 426 -13.39 -8.43 -2.60
C ALA A 426 -12.71 -8.89 -3.90
N ILE A 427 -12.68 -10.20 -4.17
CA ILE A 427 -12.10 -10.74 -5.42
C ILE A 427 -13.14 -10.93 -6.54
N LYS A 428 -14.41 -10.59 -6.31
CA LYS A 428 -15.46 -10.80 -7.30
C LYS A 428 -15.22 -9.92 -8.53
N GLY A 429 -15.04 -10.55 -9.69
CA GLY A 429 -14.72 -9.85 -10.95
C GLY A 429 -13.25 -9.49 -11.11
N VAL A 430 -12.37 -10.00 -10.23
CA VAL A 430 -10.92 -9.94 -10.42
C VAL A 430 -10.49 -11.19 -11.16
N ASP A 431 -10.16 -11.05 -12.43
CA ASP A 431 -9.71 -12.16 -13.28
C ASP A 431 -8.41 -12.78 -12.73
N GLY A 432 -8.30 -14.11 -12.84
CA GLY A 432 -7.10 -14.84 -12.43
C GLY A 432 -6.91 -15.02 -10.92
N VAL A 433 -7.95 -14.80 -10.10
CA VAL A 433 -7.87 -14.88 -8.63
C VAL A 433 -8.97 -15.79 -8.06
N MET A 434 -8.59 -16.69 -7.15
CA MET A 434 -9.49 -17.55 -6.39
C MET A 434 -9.17 -17.52 -4.89
N LEU A 435 -10.01 -18.13 -4.05
CA LEU A 435 -9.69 -18.33 -2.63
C LEU A 435 -9.11 -19.73 -2.39
N ASN A 436 -8.12 -19.83 -1.51
CA ASN A 436 -7.61 -21.10 -0.98
C ASN A 436 -8.53 -21.67 0.11
N GLU A 437 -8.12 -22.79 0.71
CA GLU A 437 -8.86 -23.48 1.79
C GLU A 437 -9.06 -22.60 3.04
N ASP A 438 -8.15 -21.66 3.32
CA ASP A 438 -8.26 -20.70 4.43
C ASP A 438 -9.16 -19.50 4.12
N GLY A 439 -9.70 -19.45 2.89
CA GLY A 439 -10.49 -18.34 2.37
C GLY A 439 -9.66 -17.09 2.02
N LEU A 440 -8.38 -17.27 1.69
CA LEU A 440 -7.46 -16.19 1.30
C LEU A 440 -7.20 -16.18 -0.21
N PRO A 441 -7.02 -15.00 -0.84
CA PRO A 441 -6.76 -14.91 -2.28
C PRO A 441 -5.46 -15.59 -2.71
N ILE A 442 -5.52 -16.32 -3.83
CA ILE A 442 -4.40 -16.91 -4.56
C ILE A 442 -4.65 -16.74 -6.07
N ALA A 443 -3.61 -16.89 -6.90
CA ALA A 443 -3.79 -16.94 -8.34
C ALA A 443 -4.62 -18.19 -8.71
N SER A 444 -5.56 -18.07 -9.66
CA SER A 444 -6.21 -19.24 -10.24
C SER A 444 -5.16 -20.08 -10.95
N LEU A 445 -5.19 -21.40 -10.70
CA LEU A 445 -4.46 -22.34 -11.55
C LEU A 445 -5.25 -22.41 -12.86
N ASP A 446 -4.62 -22.03 -13.97
CA ASP A 446 -5.16 -22.28 -15.32
C ASP A 446 -5.33 -23.78 -15.58
#